data_AF-A0A4U7L0E7-F1
#
_entry.id   AF-A0A4U7L0E7-F1
#
_cell.length_a   1.000
_cell.length_b   1.000
_cell.length_c   1.000
_cell.angle_alpha   90.00
_cell.angle_beta   90.00
_cell.angle_gamma   90.00
#
_symmetry.space_group_name_H-M   'P 1'
#
loop_
_entity.id
_entity.type
_entity.pdbx_description
1 polymer ?
#
loop_
_entity_poly.entity_id
_entity_poly.type
_entity_poly.pdbx_seq_one_letter_code
_entity_poly.pdbx_strand_id
1 'polypeptide(L)'
;MSSQSDTTGQPSKSGFHQAASFVERALSFRTNAQRTASSSSAANDDPSSSTSQRRALAKPAISAPLSAEDVKETAGSFPALSESQIKKLLPGAELEQAREWVTAALQEMHLNYDLDPKLLGERSDSNRGNALIALLLSRIVVRQPGSQDEEHERGEGHLSGAVVDQDGQSGRDTLSSNEGAKPKSALIAPPREYETHDLLKAIDKKDVETILAIRNANFDLLLDLSQGGGPAAKNSPAASQAGGSTNTPLGYAISLGKGWESVSIVLVGALSKFVNQLPDDEDEYENAPQAATTIGGTVTKVKKPKKLQLDPHTMARLRKIRVNLKLAIDHSIFQDQTSLLASYLQVLVMSEGSPFLISAIEDVAHCLTIRYSANSDGGADPVERSRSQVMQFVTDSLRHKSDKVAAVKDYIANAQSDLLLMSLWTLIKLSRSQLDAVQQSLGSGARGEAELGDLASPLPPFFFARDDRVASQFVTRLGKLVHAIDGLSGTRGPPAALVKLATRVAEALQEGARRKGSHERLQLVAGVLDGSKRA
;
A
#
# COMPACT_ATOMS: atom_id res chain seq x y z
N MET A 1 -8.09 -71.30 6.89
CA MET A 1 -6.91 -71.30 7.78
C MET A 1 -5.79 -70.57 7.06
N SER A 2 -5.09 -69.70 7.77
CA SER A 2 -3.95 -68.86 7.31
C SER A 2 -4.36 -67.68 6.41
N SER A 3 -3.95 -66.43 6.61
CA SER A 3 -3.01 -65.79 7.54
C SER A 3 -3.28 -64.27 7.55
N GLN A 4 -3.25 -63.66 8.74
CA GLN A 4 -3.22 -62.21 8.95
C GLN A 4 -1.89 -61.61 8.48
N SER A 5 -1.92 -60.42 7.90
CA SER A 5 -0.78 -59.50 7.82
C SER A 5 -1.25 -58.08 8.12
N ASP A 6 -0.93 -57.60 9.32
CA ASP A 6 -1.01 -56.21 9.73
C ASP A 6 0.03 -55.38 8.97
N THR A 7 -0.41 -54.30 8.32
CA THR A 7 0.46 -53.17 7.95
C THR A 7 -0.11 -51.90 8.56
N THR A 8 0.52 -51.48 9.66
CA THR A 8 0.31 -50.18 10.31
C THR A 8 0.77 -49.05 9.39
N GLY A 9 -0.18 -48.32 8.80
CA GLY A 9 0.10 -47.08 8.06
C GLY A 9 0.45 -45.93 8.99
N GLN A 10 1.62 -45.33 8.80
CA GLN A 10 1.99 -44.05 9.44
C GLN A 10 1.10 -42.90 8.92
N PRO A 11 0.75 -41.92 9.77
CA PRO A 11 0.02 -40.74 9.31
C PRO A 11 0.90 -39.85 8.43
N SER A 12 0.32 -39.39 7.31
CA SER A 12 0.91 -38.40 6.41
C SER A 12 1.28 -37.14 7.18
N LYS A 13 2.58 -36.80 7.18
CA LYS A 13 3.11 -35.59 7.82
C LYS A 13 2.52 -34.34 7.15
N SER A 14 1.92 -33.47 7.97
CA SER A 14 1.29 -32.21 7.54
C SER A 14 2.31 -31.26 6.89
N GLY A 15 1.85 -30.44 5.94
CA GLY A 15 2.67 -29.47 5.19
C GLY A 15 3.44 -28.46 6.05
N PHE A 16 3.12 -28.36 7.34
CA PHE A 16 3.83 -27.51 8.28
C PHE A 16 5.27 -28.00 8.55
N HIS A 17 5.50 -29.32 8.54
CA HIS A 17 6.84 -29.87 8.71
C HIS A 17 7.74 -29.66 7.49
N GLN A 18 7.18 -29.60 6.29
CA GLN A 18 7.95 -29.26 5.08
C GLN A 18 8.38 -27.80 5.09
N ALA A 19 7.50 -26.88 5.50
CA ALA A 19 7.83 -25.46 5.64
C ALA A 19 8.90 -25.21 6.73
N ALA A 20 8.79 -25.87 7.88
CA ALA A 20 9.81 -25.79 8.94
C ALA A 20 11.17 -26.36 8.49
N SER A 21 11.17 -27.48 7.76
CA SER A 21 12.42 -28.08 7.24
C SER A 21 13.08 -27.21 6.15
N PHE A 22 12.29 -26.44 5.40
CA PHE A 22 12.80 -25.52 4.39
C PHE A 22 13.46 -24.30 5.03
N VAL A 23 12.88 -23.78 6.12
CA VAL A 23 13.47 -22.68 6.90
C VAL A 23 14.75 -23.13 7.62
N GLU A 24 14.78 -24.32 8.20
CA GLU A 24 16.02 -24.89 8.77
C GLU A 24 17.11 -25.12 7.71
N ARG A 25 16.74 -25.61 6.52
CA ARG A 25 17.68 -25.84 5.42
C ARG A 25 18.22 -24.51 4.86
N ALA A 26 17.38 -23.48 4.77
CA ALA A 26 17.79 -22.12 4.35
C ALA A 26 18.71 -21.44 5.38
N LEU A 27 18.51 -21.69 6.67
CA LEU A 27 19.38 -21.17 7.73
C LEU A 27 20.71 -21.95 7.85
N SER A 28 20.73 -23.23 7.50
CA SER A 28 21.94 -24.07 7.44
C SER A 28 22.91 -23.68 6.32
N PHE A 29 22.48 -22.99 5.26
CA PHE A 29 23.37 -22.55 4.17
C PHE A 29 24.17 -21.28 4.52
N ARG A 30 23.81 -20.55 5.57
CA ARG A 30 24.58 -19.36 6.01
C ARG A 30 25.71 -19.67 7.00
N THR A 31 25.69 -20.83 7.67
CA THR A 31 26.70 -21.17 8.70
C THR A 31 27.88 -21.99 8.18
N ASN A 32 27.79 -22.55 6.96
CA ASN A 32 28.86 -23.41 6.40
C ASN A 32 29.88 -22.70 5.50
N ALA A 33 29.68 -21.41 5.16
CA ALA A 33 30.64 -20.63 4.37
C ALA A 33 31.84 -20.09 5.17
N GLN A 34 31.97 -20.45 6.46
CA GLN A 34 33.07 -20.00 7.35
C GLN A 34 33.92 -21.15 7.93
N ARG A 35 33.84 -22.37 7.39
CA ARG A 35 34.69 -23.50 7.83
C ARG A 35 35.33 -24.27 6.67
N THR A 36 36.08 -23.60 5.81
CA THR A 36 37.08 -24.26 4.95
C THR A 36 38.27 -23.35 4.69
N ALA A 37 39.17 -23.26 5.67
CA ALA A 37 40.60 -23.01 5.46
C ALA A 37 41.30 -23.00 6.82
N SER A 38 41.70 -24.18 7.31
CA SER A 38 42.82 -24.35 8.26
C SER A 38 43.09 -25.84 8.48
N SER A 39 44.05 -26.39 7.73
CA SER A 39 44.86 -27.53 8.18
C SER A 39 46.25 -27.43 7.57
N SER A 40 47.26 -27.74 8.39
CA SER A 40 48.69 -27.93 8.13
C SER A 40 49.67 -26.74 8.32
N SER A 41 50.07 -26.57 9.59
CA SER A 41 51.44 -26.69 10.12
C SER A 41 52.63 -25.89 9.56
N ALA A 42 53.19 -25.08 10.49
CA ALA A 42 54.59 -25.00 10.94
C ALA A 42 55.60 -23.98 10.35
N ALA A 43 56.03 -23.09 11.27
CA ALA A 43 57.37 -22.56 11.57
C ALA A 43 58.14 -21.69 10.54
N ASN A 44 58.22 -20.37 10.80
CA ASN A 44 59.44 -19.65 11.26
C ASN A 44 59.31 -18.11 11.13
N ASP A 45 59.84 -17.43 12.14
CA ASP A 45 60.48 -16.09 12.22
C ASP A 45 59.75 -14.78 11.82
N ASP A 46 59.82 -13.84 12.78
CA ASP A 46 59.55 -12.39 12.82
C ASP A 46 60.29 -11.55 11.73
N PRO A 47 60.16 -10.20 11.67
CA PRO A 47 58.97 -9.32 11.73
C PRO A 47 59.02 -8.23 10.62
N SER A 48 57.89 -7.67 10.17
CA SER A 48 57.79 -6.25 9.74
C SER A 48 56.40 -5.82 9.23
N SER A 49 55.90 -4.76 9.87
CA SER A 49 55.07 -3.66 9.34
C SER A 49 54.04 -3.93 8.23
N SER A 50 52.75 -3.89 8.60
CA SER A 50 51.80 -2.93 7.99
C SER A 50 50.47 -2.91 8.73
N THR A 51 50.17 -1.75 9.30
CA THR A 51 48.95 -1.40 10.01
C THR A 51 47.74 -1.45 9.07
N SER A 52 46.98 -2.53 9.08
CA SER A 52 45.63 -2.58 8.50
C SER A 52 44.61 -2.57 9.63
N GLN A 53 44.10 -1.38 9.97
CA GLN A 53 42.97 -1.20 10.88
C GLN A 53 41.74 -1.94 10.33
N ARG A 54 41.48 -3.16 10.82
CA ARG A 54 40.15 -3.77 10.72
C ARG A 54 39.20 -2.96 11.60
N ARG A 55 38.40 -2.10 10.96
CA ARG A 55 37.31 -1.35 11.59
C ARG A 55 36.32 -2.36 12.21
N ALA A 56 36.34 -2.49 13.54
CA ALA A 56 35.40 -3.34 14.25
C ALA A 56 33.97 -2.83 14.01
N LEU A 57 33.13 -3.63 13.37
CA LEU A 57 31.71 -3.33 13.21
C LEU A 57 31.05 -3.32 14.59
N ALA A 58 30.44 -2.21 14.96
CA ALA A 58 29.59 -2.08 16.14
C ALA A 58 28.52 -3.18 16.12
N LYS A 59 28.58 -4.11 17.07
CA LYS A 59 27.52 -5.10 17.22
C LYS A 59 26.34 -4.42 17.93
N PRO A 60 25.13 -4.41 17.34
CA PRO A 60 23.94 -3.97 18.05
C PRO A 60 23.71 -4.89 19.24
N ALA A 61 23.49 -4.30 20.41
CA ALA A 61 23.16 -5.03 21.64
C ALA A 61 21.80 -4.54 22.14
N ILE A 62 20.95 -5.47 22.56
CA ILE A 62 19.72 -5.15 23.27
C ILE A 62 20.12 -4.91 24.73
N SER A 63 19.79 -3.73 25.28
CA SER A 63 20.23 -3.32 26.62
C SER A 63 19.69 -4.22 27.75
N ALA A 64 18.49 -4.78 27.59
CA ALA A 64 17.88 -5.77 28.48
C ALA A 64 16.80 -6.58 27.74
N PRO A 65 16.62 -7.88 28.05
CA PRO A 65 15.52 -8.67 27.52
C PRO A 65 14.16 -8.06 27.93
N LEU A 66 13.13 -8.29 27.12
CA LEU A 66 11.77 -7.87 27.47
C LEU A 66 11.28 -8.64 28.71
N SER A 67 10.75 -7.90 29.67
CA SER A 67 10.10 -8.41 30.86
C SER A 67 8.58 -8.51 30.66
N ALA A 68 7.90 -9.22 31.56
CA ALA A 68 6.44 -9.27 31.57
C ALA A 68 5.78 -7.90 31.89
N GLU A 69 6.52 -6.98 32.52
CA GLU A 69 6.05 -5.62 32.83
C GLU A 69 6.03 -4.76 31.57
N ASP A 70 6.98 -4.94 30.67
CA ASP A 70 7.06 -4.22 29.40
C ASP A 70 5.89 -4.54 28.45
N VAL A 71 5.40 -5.79 28.52
CA VAL A 71 4.21 -6.23 27.79
C VAL A 71 2.94 -5.57 28.34
N LYS A 72 2.92 -5.21 29.63
CA LYS A 72 1.80 -4.47 30.25
C LYS A 72 1.87 -2.98 29.93
N GLU A 73 3.06 -2.40 29.88
CA GLU A 73 3.24 -0.98 29.53
C GLU A 73 2.81 -0.67 28.08
N THR A 74 3.12 -1.59 27.16
CA THR A 74 2.67 -1.53 25.75
C THR A 74 1.16 -1.73 25.56
N ALA A 75 0.38 -1.99 26.62
CA ALA A 75 -1.08 -1.98 26.57
C ALA A 75 -1.68 -0.56 26.72
N GLY A 76 -0.92 0.37 27.31
CA GLY A 76 -1.34 1.75 27.59
C GLY A 76 -1.09 2.71 26.44
N SER A 77 0.08 2.64 25.82
CA SER A 77 0.52 3.55 24.75
C SER A 77 1.47 2.84 23.76
N PHE A 78 1.52 3.35 22.54
CA PHE A 78 2.47 2.87 21.54
C PHE A 78 3.88 3.43 21.84
N PRO A 79 4.95 2.60 21.83
CA PRO A 79 6.30 3.08 22.10
C PRO A 79 6.78 4.12 21.08
N ALA A 80 7.26 5.27 21.57
CA ALA A 80 7.85 6.30 20.73
C ALA A 80 9.32 5.99 20.42
N LEU A 81 9.66 6.00 19.13
CA LEU A 81 11.03 5.91 18.63
C LEU A 81 11.46 7.29 18.14
N SER A 82 12.52 7.85 18.73
CA SER A 82 13.05 9.14 18.28
C SER A 82 13.80 9.00 16.95
N GLU A 83 13.74 10.04 16.12
CA GLU A 83 14.48 10.08 14.84
C GLU A 83 15.99 9.88 15.04
N SER A 84 16.51 10.36 16.17
CA SER A 84 17.91 10.15 16.56
C SER A 84 18.27 8.68 16.79
N GLN A 85 17.34 7.85 17.29
CA GLN A 85 17.53 6.41 17.45
C GLN A 85 17.49 5.70 16.10
N ILE A 86 16.55 6.06 15.23
CA ILE A 86 16.48 5.51 13.86
C ILE A 86 17.77 5.82 13.08
N LYS A 87 18.30 7.05 13.25
CA LYS A 87 19.59 7.45 12.68
C LYS A 87 20.78 6.68 13.25
N LYS A 88 20.74 6.27 14.52
CA LYS A 88 21.75 5.41 15.14
C LYS A 88 21.66 3.95 14.66
N LEU A 89 20.45 3.45 14.40
CA LEU A 89 20.21 2.09 13.90
C LEU A 89 20.61 1.94 12.43
N LEU A 90 20.39 2.98 11.63
CA LEU A 90 20.73 3.04 10.22
C LEU A 90 21.68 4.22 9.98
N PRO A 91 22.97 4.10 10.35
CA PRO A 91 23.96 5.16 10.13
C PRO A 91 24.34 5.24 8.65
N GLY A 92 24.69 6.44 8.16
CA GLY A 92 25.15 6.67 6.79
C GLY A 92 24.16 7.48 5.93
N ALA A 93 24.67 8.25 4.98
CA ALA A 93 23.83 9.04 4.07
C ALA A 93 23.11 8.14 3.04
N GLU A 94 23.75 7.05 2.66
CA GLU A 94 23.27 6.01 1.76
C GLU A 94 22.02 5.27 2.26
N LEU A 95 21.71 5.34 3.56
CA LEU A 95 20.53 4.71 4.18
C LEU A 95 19.40 5.70 4.50
N GLU A 96 19.45 6.94 3.98
CA GLU A 96 18.42 7.94 4.23
C GLU A 96 17.02 7.48 3.80
N GLN A 97 16.92 6.92 2.60
CA GLN A 97 15.65 6.39 2.10
C GLN A 97 15.13 5.20 2.93
N ALA A 98 16.04 4.37 3.47
CA ALA A 98 15.66 3.28 4.37
C ALA A 98 15.14 3.82 5.72
N ARG A 99 15.69 4.93 6.24
CA ARG A 99 15.16 5.60 7.44
C ARG A 99 13.75 6.13 7.21
N GLU A 100 13.49 6.74 6.05
CA GLU A 100 12.15 7.21 5.68
C GLU A 100 11.13 6.06 5.66
N TRP A 101 11.49 4.90 5.07
CA TRP A 101 10.63 3.72 5.05
C TRP A 101 10.33 3.18 6.45
N VAL A 102 11.35 3.09 7.31
CA VAL A 102 11.17 2.62 8.70
C VAL A 102 10.30 3.59 9.50
N THR A 103 10.53 4.90 9.37
CA THR A 103 9.68 5.91 10.01
C THR A 103 8.23 5.83 9.53
N ALA A 104 8.02 5.69 8.22
CA ALA A 104 6.69 5.53 7.65
C ALA A 104 5.96 4.29 8.18
N ALA A 105 6.66 3.14 8.28
CA ALA A 105 6.11 1.90 8.82
C ALA A 105 5.77 2.03 10.31
N LEU A 106 6.64 2.67 11.12
CA LEU A 106 6.38 2.89 12.54
C LEU A 106 5.19 3.83 12.78
N GLN A 107 5.03 4.86 11.95
CA GLN A 107 3.86 5.74 11.99
C GLN A 107 2.57 4.98 11.63
N GLU A 108 2.62 4.09 10.64
CA GLU A 108 1.47 3.25 10.29
C GLU A 108 1.10 2.27 11.42
N MET A 109 2.11 1.62 12.03
CA MET A 109 1.91 0.78 13.21
C MET A 109 1.28 1.56 14.36
N HIS A 110 1.75 2.78 14.64
CA HIS A 110 1.20 3.65 15.68
C HIS A 110 -0.25 4.04 15.37
N LEU A 111 -0.54 4.47 14.14
CA LEU A 111 -1.90 4.84 13.73
C LEU A 111 -2.85 3.64 13.84
N ASN A 112 -2.43 2.46 13.38
CA ASN A 112 -3.21 1.23 13.50
C ASN A 112 -3.45 0.86 14.97
N TYR A 113 -2.45 1.09 15.83
CA TYR A 113 -2.56 0.87 17.27
C TYR A 113 -3.54 1.85 17.92
N ASP A 114 -3.52 3.14 17.56
CA ASP A 114 -4.44 4.15 18.12
C ASP A 114 -5.89 3.90 17.70
N LEU A 115 -6.09 3.45 16.46
CA LEU A 115 -7.41 3.17 15.90
C LEU A 115 -7.96 1.79 16.30
N ASP A 116 -7.17 0.95 16.97
CA ASP A 116 -7.59 -0.39 17.40
C ASP A 116 -8.60 -0.34 18.57
N PRO A 117 -9.81 -0.92 18.43
CA PRO A 117 -10.71 -1.09 19.55
C PRO A 117 -10.08 -1.85 20.72
N LYS A 118 -10.18 -1.29 21.93
CA LYS A 118 -9.99 -2.04 23.17
C LYS A 118 -11.23 -2.89 23.46
N LEU A 119 -11.43 -3.98 22.72
CA LEU A 119 -12.51 -4.93 23.01
C LEU A 119 -12.17 -5.65 24.32
N LEU A 120 -13.05 -5.53 25.33
CA LEU A 120 -12.87 -6.13 26.67
C LEU A 120 -11.58 -5.70 27.39
N GLY A 121 -11.03 -4.53 27.05
CA GLY A 121 -9.79 -4.01 27.65
C GLY A 121 -8.51 -4.51 26.98
N GLU A 122 -8.61 -5.32 25.92
CA GLU A 122 -7.47 -5.83 25.16
C GLU A 122 -7.47 -5.33 23.71
N ARG A 123 -6.28 -5.09 23.16
CA ARG A 123 -6.07 -4.73 21.75
C ARG A 123 -5.87 -5.99 20.90
N SER A 124 -6.04 -5.89 19.59
CA SER A 124 -5.79 -7.01 18.67
C SER A 124 -4.36 -7.55 18.78
N ASP A 125 -4.19 -8.86 18.60
CA ASP A 125 -2.88 -9.53 18.67
C ASP A 125 -1.86 -8.92 17.69
N SER A 126 -2.32 -8.49 16.51
CA SER A 126 -1.47 -7.83 15.52
C SER A 126 -0.92 -6.49 16.04
N ASN A 127 -1.75 -5.67 16.70
CA ASN A 127 -1.30 -4.39 17.22
C ASN A 127 -0.48 -4.53 18.51
N ARG A 128 -0.77 -5.55 19.34
CA ARG A 128 0.12 -5.95 20.43
C ARG A 128 1.50 -6.33 19.89
N GLY A 129 1.55 -7.11 18.82
CA GLY A 129 2.78 -7.45 18.10
C GLY A 129 3.51 -6.22 17.57
N ASN A 130 2.80 -5.30 16.91
CA ASN A 130 3.38 -4.06 16.38
C ASN A 130 3.97 -3.17 17.50
N ALA A 131 3.27 -3.03 18.62
CA ALA A 131 3.77 -2.29 19.77
C ALA A 131 5.02 -2.93 20.38
N LEU A 132 5.07 -4.27 20.46
CA LEU A 132 6.26 -4.99 20.92
C LEU A 132 7.44 -4.86 19.95
N ILE A 133 7.20 -4.84 18.64
CA ILE A 133 8.24 -4.58 17.63
C ILE A 133 8.82 -3.17 17.82
N ALA A 134 7.98 -2.16 17.99
CA ALA A 134 8.43 -0.80 18.26
C ALA A 134 9.21 -0.70 19.59
N LEU A 135 8.77 -1.42 20.63
CA LEU A 135 9.47 -1.50 21.91
C LEU A 135 10.86 -2.17 21.77
N LEU A 136 10.95 -3.26 20.99
CA LEU A 136 12.23 -3.93 20.74
C LEU A 136 13.19 -2.99 20.04
N LEU A 137 12.72 -2.29 19.00
CA LEU A 137 13.52 -1.33 18.26
C LEU A 137 14.00 -0.18 19.16
N SER A 138 13.19 0.28 20.12
CA SER A 138 13.58 1.38 21.01
C SER A 138 14.67 0.98 22.01
N ARG A 139 14.83 -0.32 22.27
CA ARG A 139 15.85 -0.89 23.17
C ARG A 139 17.14 -1.34 22.50
N ILE A 140 17.22 -1.32 21.17
CA ILE A 140 18.47 -1.62 20.49
C ILE A 140 19.42 -0.45 20.68
N VAL A 141 20.53 -0.69 21.39
CA VAL A 141 21.61 0.28 21.57
C VAL A 141 22.75 -0.10 20.63
N VAL A 142 23.01 0.77 19.66
CA VAL A 142 24.18 0.64 18.77
C VAL A 142 25.35 1.38 19.44
N ARG A 143 26.26 0.63 20.07
CA ARG A 143 27.50 1.21 20.63
C ARG A 143 28.44 1.59 19.49
N GLN A 144 28.73 2.89 19.33
CA GLN A 144 29.77 3.32 18.39
C GLN A 144 31.15 2.91 18.92
N PRO A 145 32.05 2.37 18.06
CA PRO A 145 33.41 2.05 18.46
C PRO A 145 34.22 3.36 18.45
N GLY A 146 34.41 4.00 19.61
CA GLY A 146 35.31 5.16 19.70
C GLY A 146 35.18 6.10 20.90
N SER A 147 34.14 6.02 21.74
CA SER A 147 34.05 6.87 22.94
C SER A 147 34.49 6.12 24.19
N GLN A 148 35.79 6.06 24.43
CA GLN A 148 36.33 5.93 25.79
C GLN A 148 36.44 7.34 26.35
N ASP A 149 35.69 7.62 27.40
CA ASP A 149 36.08 8.56 28.45
C ASP A 149 35.42 8.05 29.74
N GLU A 150 36.22 7.43 30.59
CA GLU A 150 35.87 7.12 31.97
C GLU A 150 36.21 8.33 32.85
N GLU A 151 35.23 8.67 33.70
CA GLU A 151 35.32 9.14 35.09
C GLU A 151 36.57 9.90 35.57
N HIS A 152 36.36 11.06 36.21
CA HIS A 152 36.94 11.35 37.54
C HIS A 152 36.13 12.39 38.34
N GLU A 153 36.06 12.12 39.64
CA GLU A 153 35.44 12.86 40.74
C GLU A 153 36.13 14.20 41.10
N ARG A 154 35.43 14.95 41.98
CA ARG A 154 35.77 16.14 42.83
C ARG A 154 35.11 17.41 42.29
N GLY A 155 34.35 18.18 43.06
CA GLY A 155 34.39 18.51 44.49
C GLY A 155 34.39 20.05 44.58
N GLU A 156 33.69 20.63 45.57
CA GLU A 156 33.59 22.09 45.88
C GLU A 156 32.75 22.90 44.88
N GLY A 157 31.90 23.87 45.22
CA GLY A 157 31.73 24.74 46.38
C GLY A 157 31.20 26.10 45.85
N HIS A 158 30.54 26.91 46.69
CA HIS A 158 29.91 28.24 46.43
C HIS A 158 28.46 28.17 45.89
N LEU A 159 27.39 28.45 46.65
CA LEU A 159 27.01 29.62 47.48
C LEU A 159 26.98 30.96 46.74
N SER A 160 25.78 31.37 46.32
CA SER A 160 25.16 32.71 46.40
C SER A 160 23.72 32.56 45.85
N GLY A 161 22.62 32.99 46.45
CA GLY A 161 22.37 33.99 47.49
C GLY A 161 21.55 35.16 46.91
N ALA A 162 20.42 35.48 47.56
CA ALA A 162 19.49 36.63 47.38
C ALA A 162 18.44 36.50 46.24
N VAL A 163 17.10 36.41 46.42
CA VAL A 163 16.06 37.05 47.29
C VAL A 163 15.48 38.35 46.70
N VAL A 164 14.14 38.51 46.88
CA VAL A 164 13.22 39.69 46.75
C VAL A 164 12.42 39.72 45.43
N ASP A 165 11.11 39.41 45.40
CA ASP A 165 9.91 40.21 45.79
C ASP A 165 9.69 41.44 44.86
N GLN A 166 8.51 41.96 44.48
CA GLN A 166 7.09 41.75 44.79
C GLN A 166 6.31 42.79 43.93
N ASP A 167 5.05 42.48 43.58
CA ASP A 167 3.87 43.31 43.26
C ASP A 167 3.93 44.68 42.52
N GLY A 168 2.87 44.91 41.72
CA GLY A 168 2.37 46.26 41.40
C GLY A 168 1.63 46.35 40.06
N GLN A 169 0.33 46.03 40.01
CA GLN A 169 -0.79 46.99 40.07
C GLN A 169 -1.13 47.77 38.79
N SER A 170 -2.36 47.51 38.31
CA SER A 170 -3.40 48.46 37.88
C SER A 170 -3.13 49.49 36.78
N GLY A 171 -3.98 49.45 35.75
CA GLY A 171 -4.18 50.53 34.78
C GLY A 171 -5.43 50.31 33.93
N ARG A 172 -6.59 50.47 34.55
CA ARG A 172 -7.90 50.61 33.89
C ARG A 172 -7.94 52.05 33.36
N ASP A 173 -8.29 52.26 32.10
CA ASP A 173 -9.15 53.38 31.75
C ASP A 173 -9.89 53.20 30.41
N THR A 174 -11.19 53.38 30.57
CA THR A 174 -12.24 53.60 29.57
C THR A 174 -11.98 54.86 28.74
N LEU A 175 -12.45 54.89 27.49
CA LEU A 175 -13.53 55.80 27.07
C LEU A 175 -13.93 55.59 25.61
N SER A 176 -15.22 55.81 25.40
CA SER A 176 -16.05 55.60 24.22
C SER A 176 -16.29 56.92 23.50
N SER A 177 -16.37 56.91 22.16
CA SER A 177 -17.26 57.82 21.41
C SER A 177 -17.42 57.46 19.92
N ASN A 178 -18.54 56.82 19.63
CA ASN A 178 -19.56 57.12 18.62
C ASN A 178 -19.25 57.62 17.19
N GLU A 179 -19.90 56.87 16.28
CA GLU A 179 -20.71 57.28 15.12
C GLU A 179 -20.08 57.76 13.81
N GLY A 180 -20.38 56.97 12.76
CA GLY A 180 -20.25 57.33 11.36
C GLY A 180 -20.93 56.29 10.48
N ALA A 181 -22.27 56.27 10.48
CA ALA A 181 -23.07 55.39 9.64
C ALA A 181 -22.87 55.68 8.14
N LYS A 182 -22.53 54.65 7.36
CA LYS A 182 -22.84 54.56 5.92
C LYS A 182 -23.23 53.12 5.55
N PRO A 183 -24.28 52.91 4.74
CA PRO A 183 -24.78 51.58 4.41
C PRO A 183 -24.09 51.01 3.16
N LYS A 184 -24.24 49.70 2.97
CA LYS A 184 -23.94 48.86 1.78
C LYS A 184 -22.63 48.05 1.84
N SER A 185 -22.75 46.81 2.31
CA SER A 185 -22.64 45.63 1.44
C SER A 185 -23.11 44.42 2.25
N ALA A 186 -23.84 43.50 1.63
CA ALA A 186 -24.09 42.19 2.21
C ALA A 186 -22.73 41.49 2.30
N LEU A 187 -22.08 41.64 3.45
CA LEU A 187 -20.93 40.85 3.83
C LEU A 187 -21.42 39.41 3.86
N ILE A 188 -20.99 38.62 2.87
CA ILE A 188 -20.98 37.17 2.98
C ILE A 188 -20.26 36.89 4.29
N ALA A 189 -21.01 36.40 5.28
CA ALA A 189 -20.43 36.01 6.56
C ALA A 189 -19.24 35.08 6.26
N PRO A 190 -18.10 35.25 6.95
CA PRO A 190 -16.97 34.33 6.81
C PRO A 190 -17.51 32.90 6.91
N PRO A 191 -17.13 31.98 6.00
CA PRO A 191 -17.64 30.63 6.01
C PRO A 191 -17.38 30.06 7.41
N ARG A 192 -18.47 29.73 8.12
CA ARG A 192 -18.39 29.16 9.46
C ARG A 192 -17.49 27.94 9.39
N GLU A 193 -16.46 27.92 10.23
CA GLU A 193 -15.61 26.75 10.37
C GLU A 193 -16.47 25.61 10.92
N TYR A 194 -16.58 24.54 10.13
CA TYR A 194 -17.31 23.35 10.55
C TYR A 194 -16.49 22.60 11.59
N GLU A 195 -17.17 22.06 12.60
CA GLU A 195 -16.57 21.21 13.63
C GLU A 195 -17.15 19.79 13.59
N THR A 196 -16.56 18.86 14.37
CA THR A 196 -17.04 17.46 14.45
C THR A 196 -18.53 17.38 14.81
N HIS A 197 -19.01 18.24 15.69
CA HIS A 197 -20.40 18.22 16.13
C HIS A 197 -21.39 18.57 15.02
N ASP A 198 -21.00 19.47 14.09
CA ASP A 198 -21.81 19.82 12.92
C ASP A 198 -21.91 18.62 11.96
N LEU A 199 -20.81 17.88 11.76
CA LEU A 199 -20.79 16.66 10.94
C LEU A 199 -21.67 15.56 11.53
N LEU A 200 -21.53 15.27 12.83
CA LEU A 200 -22.34 14.23 13.49
C LEU A 200 -23.83 14.56 13.43
N LYS A 201 -24.20 15.82 13.69
CA LYS A 201 -25.58 16.29 13.57
C LYS A 201 -26.11 16.18 12.13
N ALA A 202 -25.26 16.45 11.13
CA ALA A 202 -25.63 16.27 9.73
C ALA A 202 -25.85 14.78 9.39
N ILE A 203 -25.03 13.88 9.92
CA ILE A 203 -25.21 12.42 9.78
C ILE A 203 -26.53 11.97 10.42
N ASP A 204 -26.81 12.38 11.65
CA ASP A 204 -28.04 12.02 12.38
C ASP A 204 -29.30 12.44 11.61
N LYS A 205 -29.27 13.65 11.04
CA LYS A 205 -30.37 14.22 10.27
C LYS A 205 -30.41 13.77 8.80
N LYS A 206 -29.42 13.00 8.35
CA LYS A 206 -29.21 12.65 6.93
C LYS A 206 -29.15 13.88 6.02
N ASP A 207 -28.57 14.96 6.54
CA ASP A 207 -28.36 16.21 5.82
C ASP A 207 -27.14 16.08 4.90
N VAL A 208 -27.41 15.53 3.71
CA VAL A 208 -26.40 15.30 2.68
C VAL A 208 -25.77 16.61 2.19
N GLU A 209 -26.53 17.70 2.15
CA GLU A 209 -26.03 18.99 1.68
C GLU A 209 -24.95 19.54 2.61
N THR A 210 -25.21 19.51 3.92
CA THR A 210 -24.22 19.89 4.92
C THR A 210 -22.98 18.98 4.89
N ILE A 211 -23.14 17.66 4.72
CA ILE A 211 -22.00 16.75 4.59
C ILE A 211 -21.13 17.10 3.36
N LEU A 212 -21.75 17.46 2.24
CA LEU A 212 -21.04 17.88 1.02
C LEU A 212 -20.36 19.25 1.18
N ALA A 213 -20.97 20.17 1.92
CA ALA A 213 -20.36 21.45 2.28
C ALA A 213 -19.13 21.26 3.17
N ILE A 214 -19.24 20.41 4.20
CA ILE A 214 -18.13 20.02 5.09
C ILE A 214 -17.00 19.39 4.26
N ARG A 215 -17.31 18.45 3.36
CA ARG A 215 -16.31 17.83 2.46
C ARG A 215 -15.47 18.87 1.73
N ASN A 216 -16.11 19.90 1.19
CA ASN A 216 -15.44 20.93 0.40
C ASN A 216 -14.63 21.90 1.27
N ALA A 217 -15.08 22.17 2.49
CA ALA A 217 -14.44 23.11 3.41
C ALA A 217 -13.30 22.45 4.23
N ASN A 218 -13.54 21.26 4.77
CA ASN A 218 -12.62 20.53 5.62
C ASN A 218 -12.82 19.01 5.48
N PHE A 219 -12.10 18.42 4.51
CA PHE A 219 -12.16 16.98 4.24
C PHE A 219 -11.69 16.12 5.42
N ASP A 220 -10.79 16.62 6.28
CA ASP A 220 -10.21 15.82 7.38
C ASP A 220 -11.24 15.43 8.44
N LEU A 221 -12.32 16.22 8.60
CA LEU A 221 -13.45 15.88 9.46
C LEU A 221 -14.17 14.60 9.01
N LEU A 222 -14.10 14.25 7.72
CA LEU A 222 -14.69 13.01 7.20
C LEU A 222 -13.83 11.78 7.50
N LEU A 223 -12.57 11.98 7.91
CA LEU A 223 -11.62 10.91 8.16
C LEU A 223 -11.53 10.54 9.65
N ASP A 224 -11.73 11.51 10.54
CA ASP A 224 -11.38 11.31 11.94
C ASP A 224 -12.24 12.20 12.84
N LEU A 225 -13.05 11.58 13.71
CA LEU A 225 -13.89 12.33 14.65
C LEU A 225 -13.07 13.03 15.75
N SER A 226 -11.78 12.69 15.91
CA SER A 226 -10.90 13.26 16.95
C SER A 226 -10.29 14.62 16.58
N GLN A 227 -10.31 15.03 15.30
CA GLN A 227 -9.58 16.23 14.85
C GLN A 227 -10.37 17.54 14.91
N GLY A 228 -11.68 17.50 15.17
CA GLY A 228 -12.52 18.71 15.16
C GLY A 228 -12.68 19.41 16.50
N GLY A 229 -11.65 19.47 17.34
CA GLY A 229 -11.65 20.42 18.44
C GLY A 229 -10.26 20.71 18.98
N GLY A 230 -10.10 21.92 19.54
CA GLY A 230 -8.84 22.40 20.10
C GLY A 230 -8.28 21.53 21.25
N PRO A 231 -7.29 22.01 22.02
CA PRO A 231 -6.59 21.21 23.03
C PRO A 231 -7.48 20.56 24.12
N ALA A 232 -8.77 20.91 24.19
CA ALA A 232 -9.78 20.30 25.06
C ALA A 232 -10.53 19.09 24.44
N ALA A 233 -10.42 18.82 23.15
CA ALA A 233 -11.23 17.80 22.45
C ALA A 233 -10.72 16.36 22.57
N LYS A 234 -9.53 16.17 23.17
CA LYS A 234 -9.04 14.83 23.54
C LYS A 234 -9.95 14.10 24.54
N ASN A 235 -10.92 14.80 25.15
CA ASN A 235 -11.81 14.28 26.19
C ASN A 235 -13.31 14.43 25.86
N SER A 236 -13.72 14.41 24.58
CA SER A 236 -15.16 14.31 24.30
C SER A 236 -15.67 12.91 24.66
N PRO A 237 -16.69 12.77 25.53
CA PRO A 237 -17.23 11.48 25.95
C PRO A 237 -17.82 10.66 24.78
N ALA A 238 -18.18 11.31 23.66
CA ALA A 238 -18.67 10.63 22.47
C ALA A 238 -17.57 9.85 21.72
N ALA A 239 -16.33 10.37 21.68
CA ALA A 239 -15.19 9.70 21.04
C ALA A 239 -14.55 8.63 21.94
N SER A 240 -14.78 8.72 23.26
CA SER A 240 -14.19 7.80 24.25
C SER A 240 -15.15 6.72 24.74
N GLN A 241 -16.48 6.87 24.56
CA GLN A 241 -17.45 5.79 24.75
C GLN A 241 -17.67 4.92 23.51
N ALA A 242 -17.27 5.40 22.33
CA ALA A 242 -17.34 4.68 21.06
C ALA A 242 -16.11 3.77 20.92
N GLY A 243 -16.17 2.57 21.48
CA GLY A 243 -15.13 1.56 21.23
C GLY A 243 -15.10 1.16 19.75
N GLY A 244 -13.96 1.33 19.07
CA GLY A 244 -13.72 0.78 17.72
C GLY A 244 -14.28 1.58 16.56
N SER A 245 -14.62 0.86 15.48
CA SER A 245 -15.00 1.35 14.13
C SER A 245 -15.91 2.60 14.07
N THR A 246 -16.68 2.86 15.12
CA THR A 246 -17.53 4.05 15.35
C THR A 246 -16.77 5.37 15.52
N ASN A 247 -15.44 5.35 15.67
CA ASN A 247 -14.59 6.55 15.75
C ASN A 247 -14.39 7.26 14.42
N THR A 248 -14.98 6.74 13.35
CA THR A 248 -14.96 7.31 12.02
C THR A 248 -16.36 7.77 11.65
N PRO A 249 -16.54 8.87 10.91
CA PRO A 249 -17.88 9.31 10.47
C PRO A 249 -18.61 8.22 9.66
N LEU A 250 -17.86 7.47 8.84
CA LEU A 250 -18.39 6.34 8.08
C LEU A 250 -18.84 5.19 8.99
N GLY A 251 -18.02 4.81 9.97
CA GLY A 251 -18.38 3.79 10.93
C GLY A 251 -19.53 4.19 11.85
N TYR A 252 -19.65 5.48 12.18
CA TYR A 252 -20.81 6.04 12.87
C TYR A 252 -22.08 5.94 12.02
N ALA A 253 -22.02 6.33 10.74
CA ALA A 253 -23.17 6.17 9.84
C ALA A 253 -23.60 4.69 9.71
N ILE A 254 -22.64 3.76 9.63
CA ILE A 254 -22.93 2.32 9.66
C ILE A 254 -23.58 1.91 10.99
N SER A 255 -23.14 2.48 12.12
CA SER A 255 -23.63 2.10 13.46
C SER A 255 -25.11 2.40 13.67
N LEU A 256 -25.62 3.45 13.02
CA LEU A 256 -27.03 3.84 13.03
C LEU A 256 -27.93 2.88 12.24
N GLY A 257 -27.36 1.93 11.51
CA GLY A 257 -28.10 0.87 10.82
C GLY A 257 -28.44 1.18 9.36
N LYS A 258 -29.19 0.26 8.73
CA LYS A 258 -29.56 0.30 7.30
C LYS A 258 -30.25 1.60 6.86
N GLY A 259 -30.91 2.30 7.77
CA GLY A 259 -31.55 3.60 7.49
C GLY A 259 -30.57 4.69 7.06
N TRP A 260 -29.28 4.56 7.37
CA TRP A 260 -28.22 5.52 7.06
C TRP A 260 -27.33 5.10 5.89
N GLU A 261 -27.71 4.05 5.15
CA GLU A 261 -26.95 3.58 3.98
C GLU A 261 -26.71 4.70 2.95
N SER A 262 -27.70 5.58 2.72
CA SER A 262 -27.54 6.75 1.83
C SER A 262 -26.44 7.71 2.29
N VAL A 263 -26.27 7.86 3.61
CA VAL A 263 -25.19 8.67 4.19
C VAL A 263 -23.85 7.96 3.99
N SER A 264 -23.78 6.65 4.22
CA SER A 264 -22.59 5.85 3.95
C SER A 264 -22.15 5.92 2.48
N ILE A 265 -23.10 5.92 1.53
CA ILE A 265 -22.83 6.14 0.10
C ILE A 265 -22.19 7.51 -0.13
N VAL A 266 -22.72 8.57 0.47
CA VAL A 266 -22.18 9.93 0.32
C VAL A 266 -20.76 10.03 0.90
N LEU A 267 -20.54 9.46 2.09
CA LEU A 267 -19.24 9.46 2.74
C LEU A 267 -18.20 8.70 1.90
N VAL A 268 -18.51 7.49 1.45
CA VAL A 268 -17.60 6.70 0.59
C VAL A 268 -17.42 7.36 -0.78
N GLY A 269 -18.45 7.99 -1.33
CA GLY A 269 -18.34 8.80 -2.53
C GLY A 269 -17.39 9.99 -2.36
N ALA A 270 -17.38 10.64 -1.19
CA ALA A 270 -16.41 11.68 -0.86
C ALA A 270 -14.98 11.14 -0.78
N LEU A 271 -14.77 9.98 -0.14
CA LEU A 271 -13.46 9.32 -0.09
C LEU A 271 -12.98 8.93 -1.50
N SER A 272 -13.86 8.34 -2.30
CA SER A 272 -13.58 7.97 -3.69
C SER A 272 -13.22 9.20 -4.53
N LYS A 273 -13.95 10.31 -4.39
CA LYS A 273 -13.66 11.55 -5.11
C LYS A 273 -12.26 12.08 -4.77
N PHE A 274 -11.88 12.07 -3.49
CA PHE A 274 -10.54 12.47 -3.06
C PHE A 274 -9.46 11.60 -3.72
N VAL A 275 -9.61 10.28 -3.67
CA VAL A 275 -8.65 9.34 -4.28
C VAL A 275 -8.52 9.54 -5.79
N ASN A 276 -9.64 9.78 -6.50
CA ASN A 276 -9.63 10.00 -7.96
C ASN A 276 -9.10 11.38 -8.38
N GLN A 277 -8.94 12.33 -7.45
CA GLN A 277 -8.43 13.67 -7.74
C GLN A 277 -6.93 13.81 -7.46
N LEU A 278 -6.29 12.74 -6.96
CA LEU A 278 -4.86 12.72 -6.81
C LEU A 278 -4.20 12.75 -8.19
N PRO A 279 -3.05 13.43 -8.34
CA PRO A 279 -2.29 13.41 -9.58
C PRO A 279 -1.98 11.94 -9.95
N ASP A 280 -2.15 11.59 -11.23
CA ASP A 280 -1.77 10.27 -11.73
C ASP A 280 -0.34 10.33 -12.30
N ASP A 281 0.35 9.19 -12.31
CA ASP A 281 1.72 9.08 -12.83
C ASP A 281 1.80 9.44 -14.33
N GLU A 282 0.69 9.28 -15.06
CA GLU A 282 0.58 9.57 -16.51
C GLU A 282 0.61 11.09 -16.82
N ASP A 283 0.11 11.95 -15.91
CA ASP A 283 0.12 13.41 -16.11
C ASP A 283 1.56 13.97 -16.15
N GLU A 284 2.52 13.29 -15.51
CA GLU A 284 3.95 13.65 -15.56
C GLU A 284 4.62 13.17 -16.88
N TYR A 285 4.07 12.14 -17.54
CA TYR A 285 4.57 11.64 -18.83
C TYR A 285 4.12 12.51 -20.02
N GLU A 286 2.91 13.06 -20.00
CA GLU A 286 2.44 13.99 -21.05
C GLU A 286 3.04 15.41 -20.93
N ASN A 287 3.36 15.86 -19.71
CA ASN A 287 3.88 17.21 -19.45
C ASN A 287 5.41 17.31 -19.34
N ALA A 288 6.15 16.20 -19.47
CA ALA A 288 7.59 16.29 -19.66
C ALA A 288 7.85 16.97 -21.01
N PRO A 289 8.66 18.05 -21.08
CA PRO A 289 9.00 18.66 -22.36
C PRO A 289 9.57 17.57 -23.25
N GLN A 290 8.89 17.33 -24.36
CA GLN A 290 9.31 16.42 -25.43
C GLN A 290 10.82 16.61 -25.62
N ALA A 291 11.61 15.66 -25.10
CA ALA A 291 13.04 15.77 -25.16
C ALA A 291 13.39 15.77 -26.64
N ALA A 292 13.84 16.94 -27.10
CA ALA A 292 14.06 17.26 -28.49
C ALA A 292 14.75 16.12 -29.23
N THR A 293 14.25 15.84 -30.43
CA THR A 293 14.96 15.16 -31.50
C THR A 293 16.40 15.70 -31.61
N THR A 294 17.36 14.96 -31.08
CA THR A 294 18.78 15.18 -31.39
C THR A 294 19.26 14.06 -32.30
N ILE A 295 19.39 14.39 -33.58
CA ILE A 295 20.15 13.63 -34.56
C ILE A 295 21.62 13.68 -34.12
N GLY A 296 22.20 12.55 -33.74
CA GLY A 296 23.62 12.45 -33.39
C GLY A 296 23.89 11.54 -32.20
N GLY A 297 24.12 10.25 -32.51
CA GLY A 297 24.47 9.16 -31.60
C GLY A 297 25.06 9.52 -30.24
N THR A 298 24.23 9.52 -29.21
CA THR A 298 24.56 9.04 -27.86
C THR A 298 23.25 8.62 -27.19
N VAL A 299 23.20 7.39 -26.69
CA VAL A 299 22.02 6.84 -25.99
C VAL A 299 21.85 7.58 -24.67
N THR A 300 20.93 8.55 -24.61
CA THR A 300 20.50 9.15 -23.36
C THR A 300 19.69 8.10 -22.59
N LYS A 301 20.21 7.69 -21.42
CA LYS A 301 19.50 6.80 -20.50
C LYS A 301 18.12 7.41 -20.21
N VAL A 302 17.05 6.72 -20.59
CA VAL A 302 15.68 7.06 -20.18
C VAL A 302 15.69 7.18 -18.66
N LYS A 303 15.48 8.40 -18.17
CA LYS A 303 15.32 8.68 -16.74
C LYS A 303 14.17 7.78 -16.28
N LYS A 304 14.43 6.89 -15.31
CA LYS A 304 13.36 6.13 -14.64
C LYS A 304 12.28 7.13 -14.22
N PRO A 305 10.98 6.80 -14.37
CA PRO A 305 9.92 7.66 -13.85
C PRO A 305 10.24 7.98 -12.40
N LYS A 306 10.30 9.27 -12.07
CA LYS A 306 10.32 9.67 -10.67
C LYS A 306 9.01 9.15 -10.11
N LYS A 307 9.08 8.31 -9.08
CA LYS A 307 7.87 7.93 -8.34
C LYS A 307 7.19 9.23 -7.94
N LEU A 308 5.92 9.41 -8.30
CA LEU A 308 5.13 10.55 -7.84
C LEU A 308 5.15 10.54 -6.31
N GLN A 309 5.99 11.39 -5.73
CA GLN A 309 6.07 11.56 -4.29
C GLN A 309 4.94 12.50 -3.90
N LEU A 310 3.81 11.91 -3.49
CA LEU A 310 2.73 12.64 -2.87
C LEU A 310 3.22 13.34 -1.60
N ASP A 311 2.72 14.54 -1.37
CA ASP A 311 3.00 15.32 -0.17
C ASP A 311 2.67 14.51 1.12
N PRO A 312 3.51 14.56 2.17
CA PRO A 312 3.30 13.81 3.41
C PRO A 312 1.90 13.93 4.02
N HIS A 313 1.24 15.08 3.90
CA HIS A 313 -0.11 15.27 4.40
C HIS A 313 -1.15 14.48 3.58
N THR A 314 -0.99 14.45 2.26
CA THR A 314 -1.81 13.63 1.36
C THR A 314 -1.61 12.14 1.65
N MET A 315 -0.38 11.71 1.90
CA MET A 315 -0.07 10.33 2.32
C MET A 315 -0.71 9.98 3.66
N ALA A 316 -0.70 10.90 4.64
CA ALA A 316 -1.37 10.70 5.92
C ALA A 316 -2.90 10.54 5.75
N ARG A 317 -3.52 11.36 4.89
CA ARG A 317 -4.94 11.22 4.54
C ARG A 317 -5.24 9.87 3.89
N LEU A 318 -4.43 9.43 2.93
CA LEU A 318 -4.57 8.11 2.30
C LEU A 318 -4.50 6.97 3.31
N ARG A 319 -3.55 7.03 4.27
CA ARG A 319 -3.49 6.05 5.36
C ARG A 319 -4.77 6.02 6.18
N LYS A 320 -5.30 7.19 6.58
CA LYS A 320 -6.57 7.28 7.31
C LYS A 320 -7.74 6.71 6.50
N ILE A 321 -7.83 7.02 5.20
CA ILE A 321 -8.84 6.46 4.30
C ILE A 321 -8.80 4.93 4.30
N ARG A 322 -7.60 4.33 4.16
CA ARG A 322 -7.43 2.88 4.14
C ARG A 322 -7.89 2.23 5.44
N VAL A 323 -7.51 2.80 6.58
CA VAL A 323 -7.94 2.27 7.89
C VAL A 323 -9.45 2.40 8.05
N ASN A 324 -10.04 3.56 7.71
CA ASN A 324 -11.49 3.77 7.79
C ASN A 324 -12.27 2.77 6.94
N LEU A 325 -11.80 2.48 5.72
CA LEU A 325 -12.45 1.52 4.83
C LEU A 325 -12.36 0.09 5.36
N LYS A 326 -11.21 -0.31 5.93
CA LYS A 326 -11.06 -1.63 6.58
C LYS A 326 -12.02 -1.76 7.77
N LEU A 327 -12.07 -0.77 8.65
CA LEU A 327 -13.00 -0.73 9.78
C LEU A 327 -14.46 -0.75 9.32
N ALA A 328 -14.79 -0.01 8.25
CA ALA A 328 -16.13 0.03 7.67
C ALA A 328 -16.54 -1.34 7.11
N ILE A 329 -15.62 -2.07 6.45
CA ILE A 329 -15.84 -3.44 5.97
C ILE A 329 -16.20 -4.36 7.14
N ASP A 330 -15.34 -4.40 8.18
CA ASP A 330 -15.54 -5.28 9.33
C ASP A 330 -16.84 -4.95 10.08
N HIS A 331 -17.12 -3.66 10.29
CA HIS A 331 -18.33 -3.23 10.96
C HIS A 331 -19.61 -3.52 10.14
N SER A 332 -19.56 -3.31 8.83
CA SER A 332 -20.68 -3.63 7.94
C SER A 332 -20.96 -5.13 7.89
N ILE A 333 -19.92 -5.97 8.00
CA ILE A 333 -20.06 -7.42 8.13
C ILE A 333 -20.72 -7.82 9.44
N PHE A 334 -20.37 -7.15 10.53
CA PHE A 334 -20.97 -7.39 11.85
C PHE A 334 -22.45 -6.99 11.88
N GLN A 335 -22.82 -5.93 11.16
CA GLN A 335 -24.19 -5.43 11.06
C GLN A 335 -25.02 -6.03 9.91
N ASP A 336 -24.47 -7.00 9.18
CA ASP A 336 -25.07 -7.57 7.96
C ASP A 336 -25.54 -6.51 6.94
N GLN A 337 -24.76 -5.43 6.80
CA GLN A 337 -24.93 -4.36 5.80
C GLN A 337 -23.97 -4.59 4.61
N THR A 338 -24.28 -5.54 3.74
CA THR A 338 -23.30 -6.04 2.75
C THR A 338 -23.30 -5.31 1.40
N SER A 339 -24.23 -4.38 1.18
CA SER A 339 -24.46 -3.72 -0.11
C SER A 339 -23.29 -2.87 -0.61
N LEU A 340 -22.58 -2.21 0.30
CA LEU A 340 -21.48 -1.29 -0.02
C LEU A 340 -20.08 -1.91 0.08
N LEU A 341 -19.98 -3.18 0.47
CA LEU A 341 -18.68 -3.85 0.67
C LEU A 341 -17.80 -3.84 -0.58
N ALA A 342 -18.40 -4.05 -1.75
CA ALA A 342 -17.67 -3.98 -3.03
C ALA A 342 -17.14 -2.56 -3.31
N SER A 343 -17.94 -1.53 -3.00
CA SER A 343 -17.51 -0.13 -3.14
C SER A 343 -16.39 0.23 -2.17
N TYR A 344 -16.45 -0.26 -0.92
CA TYR A 344 -15.37 -0.04 0.05
C TYR A 344 -14.06 -0.66 -0.42
N LEU A 345 -14.13 -1.90 -0.92
CA LEU A 345 -12.97 -2.62 -1.46
C LEU A 345 -12.40 -1.91 -2.69
N GLN A 346 -13.26 -1.41 -3.59
CA GLN A 346 -12.84 -0.65 -4.76
C GLN A 346 -12.08 0.62 -4.37
N VAL A 347 -12.61 1.43 -3.45
CA VAL A 347 -11.91 2.65 -3.00
C VAL A 347 -10.63 2.31 -2.26
N LEU A 348 -10.62 1.23 -1.48
CA LEU A 348 -9.44 0.75 -0.76
C LEU A 348 -8.31 0.41 -1.73
N VAL A 349 -8.60 -0.37 -2.78
CA VAL A 349 -7.62 -0.72 -3.81
C VAL A 349 -7.16 0.51 -4.58
N MET A 350 -8.08 1.38 -4.98
CA MET A 350 -7.73 2.62 -5.70
C MET A 350 -6.86 3.56 -4.86
N SER A 351 -7.00 3.54 -3.53
CA SER A 351 -6.21 4.38 -2.64
C SER A 351 -4.72 4.00 -2.58
N GLU A 352 -4.33 2.82 -3.06
CA GLU A 352 -2.91 2.45 -3.24
C GLU A 352 -2.27 3.12 -4.47
N GLY A 353 -3.10 3.54 -5.43
CA GLY A 353 -2.66 4.21 -6.64
C GLY A 353 -1.96 3.31 -7.67
N SER A 354 -1.48 3.97 -8.73
CA SER A 354 -0.79 3.36 -9.87
C SER A 354 0.46 2.53 -9.50
N PRO A 355 1.29 2.89 -8.50
CA PRO A 355 2.46 2.09 -8.13
C PRO A 355 2.13 0.65 -7.69
N PHE A 356 1.04 0.46 -6.94
CA PHE A 356 0.58 -0.87 -6.57
C PHE A 356 0.17 -1.67 -7.81
N LEU A 357 -0.65 -1.06 -8.67
CA LEU A 357 -1.19 -1.76 -9.84
C LEU A 357 -0.07 -2.15 -10.81
N ILE A 358 0.89 -1.26 -11.07
CA ILE A 358 2.06 -1.54 -11.91
C ILE A 358 2.86 -2.71 -11.31
N SER A 359 3.16 -2.68 -10.00
CA SER A 359 3.87 -3.77 -9.34
C SER A 359 3.11 -5.10 -9.42
N ALA A 360 1.79 -5.08 -9.26
CA ALA A 360 0.95 -6.28 -9.37
C ALA A 360 0.93 -6.84 -10.80
N ILE A 361 0.87 -5.96 -11.80
CA ILE A 361 0.93 -6.31 -13.22
C ILE A 361 2.29 -6.94 -13.56
N GLU A 362 3.39 -6.35 -13.11
CA GLU A 362 4.75 -6.87 -13.33
C GLU A 362 4.95 -8.24 -12.68
N ASP A 363 4.49 -8.41 -11.44
CA ASP A 363 4.55 -9.69 -10.70
C ASP A 363 3.82 -10.82 -11.45
N VAL A 364 2.61 -10.56 -11.94
CA VAL A 364 1.80 -11.54 -12.67
C VAL A 364 2.38 -11.79 -14.07
N ALA A 365 2.91 -10.75 -14.73
CA ALA A 365 3.60 -10.87 -16.02
C ALA A 365 4.88 -11.73 -15.90
N HIS A 366 5.60 -11.63 -14.79
CA HIS A 366 6.75 -12.49 -14.50
C HIS A 366 6.33 -13.96 -14.39
N CYS A 367 5.24 -14.26 -13.70
CA CYS A 367 4.69 -15.61 -13.59
C CYS A 367 4.29 -16.17 -14.96
N LEU A 368 3.62 -15.37 -15.80
CA LEU A 368 3.30 -15.72 -17.19
C LEU A 368 4.57 -16.02 -18.00
N THR A 369 5.58 -15.16 -17.91
CA THR A 369 6.84 -15.32 -18.65
C THR A 369 7.55 -16.61 -18.28
N ILE A 370 7.68 -16.91 -16.98
CA ILE A 370 8.29 -18.17 -16.53
C ILE A 370 7.48 -19.36 -17.06
N ARG A 371 6.16 -19.35 -16.87
CA ARG A 371 5.27 -20.47 -17.20
C ARG A 371 5.24 -20.80 -18.70
N TYR A 372 5.41 -19.81 -19.56
CA TYR A 372 5.41 -19.98 -21.03
C TYR A 372 6.80 -19.89 -21.67
N SER A 373 7.87 -19.91 -20.86
CA SER A 373 9.24 -20.04 -21.35
C SER A 373 9.58 -21.49 -21.65
N ALA A 374 10.45 -21.72 -22.63
CA ALA A 374 10.81 -23.06 -23.13
C ALA A 374 11.45 -23.99 -22.08
N ASN A 375 11.89 -23.47 -20.93
CA ASN A 375 12.62 -24.21 -19.89
C ASN A 375 11.86 -24.28 -18.54
N SER A 376 10.53 -24.16 -18.52
CA SER A 376 9.79 -24.10 -17.25
C SER A 376 9.49 -25.49 -16.67
N ASP A 377 10.12 -25.79 -15.53
CA ASP A 377 9.70 -26.83 -14.60
C ASP A 377 9.19 -26.13 -13.30
N GLY A 378 7.87 -25.97 -13.16
CA GLY A 378 7.27 -25.54 -11.89
C GLY A 378 7.21 -24.04 -11.54
N GLY A 379 6.98 -23.14 -12.50
CA GLY A 379 6.72 -21.72 -12.21
C GLY A 379 5.44 -21.48 -11.39
N ALA A 380 5.41 -20.40 -10.58
CA ALA A 380 4.23 -19.98 -9.82
C ALA A 380 3.02 -19.74 -10.73
N ASP A 381 1.83 -20.14 -10.28
CA ASP A 381 0.61 -20.00 -11.09
C ASP A 381 0.20 -18.52 -11.21
N PRO A 382 0.13 -17.93 -12.42
CA PRO A 382 -0.32 -16.56 -12.62
C PRO A 382 -1.77 -16.34 -12.15
N VAL A 383 -2.64 -17.34 -12.23
CA VAL A 383 -4.04 -17.23 -11.78
C VAL A 383 -4.09 -17.10 -10.26
N GLU A 384 -3.36 -17.94 -9.54
CA GLU A 384 -3.27 -17.83 -8.08
C GLU A 384 -2.51 -16.57 -7.63
N ARG A 385 -1.47 -16.15 -8.37
CA ARG A 385 -0.72 -14.93 -8.05
C ARG A 385 -1.58 -13.68 -8.20
N SER A 386 -2.34 -13.56 -9.29
CA SER A 386 -3.29 -12.46 -9.49
C SER A 386 -4.38 -12.44 -8.41
N ARG A 387 -4.88 -13.62 -8.00
CA ARG A 387 -5.80 -13.72 -6.86
C ARG A 387 -5.18 -13.18 -5.58
N SER A 388 -3.95 -13.59 -5.28
CA SER A 388 -3.23 -13.16 -4.07
C SER A 388 -3.08 -11.63 -3.99
N GLN A 389 -2.81 -10.98 -5.13
CA GLN A 389 -2.68 -9.51 -5.21
C GLN A 389 -4.00 -8.78 -4.87
N VAL A 390 -5.15 -9.35 -5.19
CA VAL A 390 -6.46 -8.77 -4.83
C VAL A 390 -6.85 -9.13 -3.40
N MET A 391 -6.57 -10.36 -2.98
CA MET A 391 -6.97 -10.90 -1.68
C MET A 391 -6.26 -10.27 -0.48
N GLN A 392 -5.18 -9.50 -0.69
CA GLN A 392 -4.51 -8.74 0.39
C GLN A 392 -5.37 -7.58 0.91
N PHE A 393 -6.34 -7.10 0.13
CA PHE A 393 -7.26 -6.02 0.52
C PHE A 393 -8.54 -6.53 1.21
N VAL A 394 -8.76 -7.84 1.16
CA VAL A 394 -9.90 -8.50 1.79
C VAL A 394 -9.55 -8.75 3.26
N THR A 395 -10.24 -8.07 4.17
CA THR A 395 -10.07 -8.29 5.62
C THR A 395 -10.39 -9.73 5.99
N ASP A 396 -9.86 -10.22 7.11
CA ASP A 396 -10.11 -11.60 7.54
C ASP A 396 -11.60 -11.87 7.78
N SER A 397 -12.32 -10.90 8.36
CA SER A 397 -13.78 -10.96 8.51
C SER A 397 -14.48 -11.13 7.16
N LEU A 398 -14.03 -10.39 6.14
CA LEU A 398 -14.60 -10.47 4.80
C LEU A 398 -14.24 -11.77 4.10
N ARG A 399 -13.04 -12.32 4.34
CA ARG A 399 -12.57 -13.57 3.72
C ARG A 399 -13.49 -14.75 4.00
N HIS A 400 -14.11 -14.80 5.17
CA HIS A 400 -15.08 -15.86 5.54
C HIS A 400 -16.50 -15.63 4.97
N LYS A 401 -16.84 -14.42 4.54
CA LYS A 401 -18.14 -14.06 3.96
C LYS A 401 -18.08 -13.69 2.47
N SER A 402 -16.90 -13.58 1.86
CA SER A 402 -16.70 -13.06 0.49
C SER A 402 -17.46 -13.90 -0.55
N ASP A 403 -17.49 -15.22 -0.38
CA ASP A 403 -18.24 -16.12 -1.26
C ASP A 403 -19.77 -16.00 -1.10
N LYS A 404 -20.24 -15.41 0.01
CA LYS A 404 -21.67 -15.21 0.31
C LYS A 404 -22.18 -13.88 -0.22
N VAL A 405 -21.30 -12.90 -0.46
CA VAL A 405 -21.68 -11.57 -0.96
C VAL A 405 -21.37 -11.49 -2.45
N ALA A 406 -22.40 -11.70 -3.28
CA ALA A 406 -22.27 -11.77 -4.74
C ALA A 406 -21.48 -10.60 -5.34
N ALA A 407 -21.76 -9.36 -4.90
CA ALA A 407 -21.06 -8.17 -5.39
C ALA A 407 -19.55 -8.16 -5.07
N VAL A 408 -19.15 -8.64 -3.88
CA VAL A 408 -17.73 -8.75 -3.49
C VAL A 408 -17.05 -9.82 -4.32
N LYS A 409 -17.73 -10.96 -4.48
CA LYS A 409 -17.24 -12.07 -5.30
C LYS A 409 -17.01 -11.64 -6.76
N ASP A 410 -17.98 -10.90 -7.32
CA ASP A 410 -17.91 -10.36 -8.69
C ASP A 410 -16.79 -9.33 -8.84
N TYR A 411 -16.59 -8.46 -7.84
CA TYR A 411 -15.48 -7.50 -7.84
C TYR A 411 -14.12 -8.22 -7.82
N ILE A 412 -13.94 -9.21 -6.93
CA ILE A 412 -12.68 -9.97 -6.83
C ILE A 412 -12.40 -10.70 -8.15
N ALA A 413 -13.41 -11.36 -8.72
CA ALA A 413 -13.27 -12.04 -10.01
C ALA A 413 -12.90 -11.07 -11.13
N ASN A 414 -13.49 -9.87 -11.13
CA ASN A 414 -13.17 -8.83 -12.10
C ASN A 414 -11.73 -8.34 -11.97
N ALA A 415 -11.33 -7.93 -10.76
CA ALA A 415 -9.98 -7.44 -10.47
C ALA A 415 -8.91 -8.48 -10.82
N GLN A 416 -9.16 -9.76 -10.50
CA GLN A 416 -8.27 -10.85 -10.84
C GLN A 416 -8.13 -11.03 -12.36
N SER A 417 -9.25 -11.05 -13.09
CA SER A 417 -9.26 -11.14 -14.54
C SER A 417 -8.52 -9.97 -15.19
N ASP A 418 -8.73 -8.75 -14.68
CA ASP A 418 -8.12 -7.54 -15.21
C ASP A 418 -6.59 -7.57 -15.03
N LEU A 419 -6.09 -8.00 -13.86
CA LEU A 419 -4.65 -8.17 -13.65
C LEU A 419 -4.04 -9.13 -14.69
N LEU A 420 -4.68 -10.27 -14.94
CA LEU A 420 -4.21 -11.24 -15.93
C LEU A 420 -4.13 -10.64 -17.34
N LEU A 421 -5.15 -9.90 -17.76
CA LEU A 421 -5.20 -9.27 -19.09
C LEU A 421 -4.21 -8.12 -19.23
N MET A 422 -4.06 -7.28 -18.20
CA MET A 422 -3.09 -6.18 -18.18
C MET A 422 -1.64 -6.70 -18.17
N SER A 423 -1.36 -7.77 -17.43
CA SER A 423 -0.06 -8.45 -17.45
C SER A 423 0.24 -9.08 -18.80
N LEU A 424 -0.73 -9.78 -19.40
CA LEU A 424 -0.55 -10.37 -20.72
C LEU A 424 -0.32 -9.30 -21.79
N TRP A 425 -1.06 -8.19 -21.74
CA TRP A 425 -0.85 -7.05 -22.64
C TRP A 425 0.56 -6.47 -22.50
N THR A 426 1.04 -6.29 -21.27
CA THR A 426 2.39 -5.77 -20.99
C THR A 426 3.49 -6.59 -21.66
N LEU A 427 3.27 -7.89 -21.84
CA LEU A 427 4.23 -8.80 -22.46
C LEU A 427 4.19 -8.82 -24.00
N ILE A 428 3.09 -8.40 -24.61
CA ILE A 428 2.87 -8.51 -26.07
C ILE A 428 2.75 -7.16 -26.79
N LYS A 429 2.54 -6.06 -26.05
CA LYS A 429 2.48 -4.72 -26.62
C LYS A 429 3.78 -4.39 -27.36
N LEU A 430 3.68 -3.56 -28.39
CA LEU A 430 4.83 -3.19 -29.22
C LEU A 430 5.80 -2.31 -28.42
N SER A 431 7.10 -2.53 -28.60
CA SER A 431 8.09 -1.53 -28.22
C SER A 431 7.98 -0.31 -29.14
N ARG A 432 8.53 0.84 -28.71
CA ARG A 432 8.54 2.04 -29.56
C ARG A 432 9.20 1.79 -30.91
N SER A 433 10.32 1.06 -30.92
CA SER A 433 11.03 0.68 -32.15
C SER A 433 10.23 -0.23 -33.07
N GLN A 434 9.44 -1.17 -32.52
CA GLN A 434 8.56 -2.02 -33.31
C GLN A 434 7.40 -1.22 -33.90
N LEU A 435 6.84 -0.31 -33.11
CA LEU A 435 5.77 0.58 -33.57
C LEU A 435 6.24 1.49 -34.71
N ASP A 436 7.43 2.09 -34.58
CA ASP A 436 8.01 2.92 -35.65
C ASP A 436 8.26 2.08 -36.93
N ALA A 437 8.69 0.82 -36.80
CA ALA A 437 8.85 -0.09 -37.94
C ALA A 437 7.53 -0.45 -38.63
N VAL A 438 6.46 -0.68 -37.85
CA VAL A 438 5.11 -0.92 -38.37
C VAL A 438 4.58 0.31 -39.10
N GLN A 439 4.78 1.51 -38.54
CA GLN A 439 4.38 2.78 -39.17
C GLN A 439 5.10 3.01 -40.50
N GLN A 440 6.38 2.67 -40.59
CA GLN A 440 7.14 2.75 -41.84
C GLN A 440 6.63 1.78 -42.91
N SER A 441 6.20 0.58 -42.50
CA SER A 441 5.68 -0.48 -43.39
C SER A 441 4.28 -0.17 -43.93
N LEU A 442 3.40 0.42 -43.11
CA LEU A 442 1.99 0.72 -43.47
C LEU A 442 1.80 2.03 -44.25
N GLY A 443 2.84 2.85 -44.39
CA GLY A 443 2.79 4.14 -45.06
C GLY A 443 2.16 5.26 -44.21
N SER A 444 2.64 6.49 -44.39
CA SER A 444 2.26 7.70 -43.63
C SER A 444 0.81 8.15 -43.91
N GLY A 445 -0.17 7.41 -43.42
CA GLY A 445 -1.55 7.88 -43.30
C GLY A 445 -1.78 8.50 -41.92
N ALA A 446 -2.01 9.82 -41.84
CA ALA A 446 -2.23 10.56 -40.60
C ALA A 446 -3.38 10.01 -39.71
N ARG A 447 -4.29 9.21 -40.29
CA ARG A 447 -5.39 8.55 -39.56
C ARG A 447 -4.97 7.30 -38.79
N GLY A 448 -3.87 6.65 -39.18
CA GLY A 448 -3.35 5.43 -38.53
C GLY A 448 -2.46 5.72 -37.33
N GLU A 449 -1.82 6.89 -37.26
CA GLU A 449 -0.82 7.19 -36.23
C GLU A 449 -1.40 7.17 -34.80
N ALA A 450 -2.58 7.77 -34.61
CA ALA A 450 -3.31 7.72 -33.33
C ALA A 450 -3.84 6.31 -33.01
N GLU A 451 -4.29 5.56 -34.03
CA GLU A 451 -4.85 4.21 -33.84
C GLU A 451 -3.79 3.16 -33.51
N LEU A 452 -2.56 3.36 -33.98
CA LEU A 452 -1.39 2.50 -33.71
C LEU A 452 -0.67 2.85 -32.40
N GLY A 453 -0.74 4.12 -31.94
CA GLY A 453 -0.13 4.56 -30.68
C GLY A 453 -0.51 3.68 -29.48
N ASP A 454 -1.79 3.28 -29.43
CA ASP A 454 -2.35 2.39 -28.41
C ASP A 454 -1.68 1.00 -28.33
N LEU A 455 -1.02 0.55 -29.40
CA LEU A 455 -0.35 -0.76 -29.44
C LEU A 455 0.96 -0.78 -28.64
N ALA A 456 1.56 0.37 -28.37
CA ALA A 456 2.74 0.48 -27.50
C ALA A 456 2.39 0.91 -26.08
N SER A 457 1.24 1.55 -25.89
CA SER A 457 0.78 2.03 -24.59
C SER A 457 0.27 0.88 -23.70
N PRO A 458 0.48 0.94 -22.38
CA PRO A 458 -0.16 0.02 -21.45
C PRO A 458 -1.70 0.16 -21.53
N LEU A 459 -2.42 -0.84 -20.98
CA LEU A 459 -3.85 -0.67 -20.76
C LEU A 459 -4.05 0.37 -19.63
N PRO A 460 -4.98 1.33 -19.78
CA PRO A 460 -5.11 2.40 -18.80
C PRO A 460 -5.41 1.89 -17.37
N PRO A 461 -4.60 2.25 -16.36
CA PRO A 461 -4.80 1.86 -14.97
C PRO A 461 -6.20 2.14 -14.42
N PHE A 462 -6.80 3.27 -14.80
CA PHE A 462 -8.12 3.69 -14.34
C PHE A 462 -9.29 2.82 -14.84
N PHE A 463 -9.05 1.85 -15.74
CA PHE A 463 -10.04 0.83 -16.11
C PHE A 463 -10.14 -0.31 -15.10
N PHE A 464 -9.11 -0.49 -14.27
CA PHE A 464 -8.98 -1.64 -13.39
C PHE A 464 -10.19 -1.86 -12.47
N ALA A 465 -10.71 -3.09 -12.49
CA ALA A 465 -11.75 -3.61 -11.60
C ALA A 465 -13.07 -2.81 -11.58
N ARG A 466 -13.33 -1.98 -12.60
CA ARG A 466 -14.57 -1.16 -12.69
C ARG A 466 -15.71 -1.90 -13.40
N ASP A 467 -15.47 -2.32 -14.64
CA ASP A 467 -16.47 -2.91 -15.53
C ASP A 467 -15.82 -3.91 -16.50
N ASP A 468 -16.09 -3.84 -17.80
CA ASP A 468 -15.46 -4.67 -18.84
C ASP A 468 -14.44 -3.91 -19.70
N ARG A 469 -14.09 -2.66 -19.37
CA ARG A 469 -13.21 -1.83 -20.19
C ARG A 469 -11.84 -2.47 -20.44
N VAL A 470 -11.24 -3.11 -19.42
CA VAL A 470 -9.95 -3.81 -19.59
C VAL A 470 -10.09 -4.93 -20.62
N ALA A 471 -11.10 -5.78 -20.49
CA ALA A 471 -11.35 -6.88 -21.42
C ALA A 471 -11.66 -6.39 -22.85
N SER A 472 -12.54 -5.39 -22.98
CA SER A 472 -12.92 -4.82 -24.27
C SER A 472 -11.74 -4.16 -24.99
N GLN A 473 -10.89 -3.44 -24.25
CA GLN A 473 -9.69 -2.80 -24.80
C GLN A 473 -8.59 -3.81 -25.12
N PHE A 474 -8.39 -4.82 -24.27
CA PHE A 474 -7.47 -5.91 -24.55
C PHE A 474 -7.81 -6.60 -25.88
N VAL A 475 -9.09 -7.00 -26.05
CA VAL A 475 -9.58 -7.65 -27.27
C VAL A 475 -9.42 -6.75 -28.50
N THR A 476 -9.82 -5.49 -28.39
CA THR A 476 -9.73 -4.52 -29.50
C THR A 476 -8.29 -4.28 -29.92
N ARG A 477 -7.39 -4.04 -28.95
CA ARG A 477 -5.97 -3.78 -29.23
C ARG A 477 -5.25 -5.03 -29.73
N LEU A 478 -5.63 -6.22 -29.28
CA LEU A 478 -5.04 -7.47 -29.77
C LEU A 478 -5.40 -7.74 -31.23
N GLY A 479 -6.66 -7.51 -31.64
CA GLY A 479 -7.03 -7.63 -33.05
C GLY A 479 -6.19 -6.73 -33.95
N LYS A 480 -5.98 -5.48 -33.54
CA LYS A 480 -5.08 -4.53 -34.21
C LYS A 480 -3.62 -5.01 -34.21
N LEU A 481 -3.14 -5.53 -33.08
CA LEU A 481 -1.77 -6.03 -32.92
C LEU A 481 -1.48 -7.19 -33.88
N VAL A 482 -2.39 -8.15 -34.01
CA VAL A 482 -2.22 -9.30 -34.92
C VAL A 482 -2.06 -8.82 -36.37
N HIS A 483 -2.92 -7.89 -36.82
CA HIS A 483 -2.78 -7.28 -38.15
C HIS A 483 -1.48 -6.49 -38.33
N ALA A 484 -1.02 -5.80 -37.29
CA ALA A 484 0.22 -5.03 -37.33
C ALA A 484 1.47 -5.93 -37.40
N ILE A 485 1.46 -7.08 -36.72
CA ILE A 485 2.60 -8.00 -36.69
C ILE A 485 2.84 -8.65 -38.06
N ASP A 486 1.79 -8.91 -38.84
CA ASP A 486 1.93 -9.45 -40.19
C ASP A 486 2.72 -8.51 -41.12
N GLY A 487 2.75 -7.20 -40.81
CA GLY A 487 3.53 -6.17 -41.51
C GLY A 487 4.97 -5.98 -41.01
N LEU A 488 5.39 -6.66 -39.93
CA LEU A 488 6.76 -6.59 -39.39
C LEU A 488 7.72 -7.47 -40.20
N SER A 489 8.13 -7.02 -41.39
CA SER A 489 9.23 -7.65 -42.12
C SER A 489 10.58 -7.18 -41.56
N GLY A 490 11.40 -8.11 -41.05
CA GLY A 490 12.81 -7.84 -40.69
C GLY A 490 13.10 -7.33 -39.27
N THR A 491 12.07 -7.11 -38.44
CA THR A 491 12.23 -6.80 -37.01
C THR A 491 11.65 -7.92 -36.15
N ARG A 492 12.33 -8.24 -35.04
CA ARG A 492 11.84 -9.27 -34.11
C ARG A 492 10.58 -8.74 -33.41
N GLY A 493 9.42 -9.31 -33.77
CA GLY A 493 8.15 -9.01 -33.13
C GLY A 493 8.05 -9.49 -31.68
N PRO A 494 6.91 -9.24 -31.01
CA PRO A 494 6.65 -9.76 -29.67
C PRO A 494 6.70 -11.30 -29.64
N PRO A 495 6.88 -11.92 -28.46
CA PRO A 495 7.04 -13.37 -28.35
C PRO A 495 5.84 -14.13 -28.94
N ALA A 496 6.06 -14.84 -30.06
CA ALA A 496 4.98 -15.48 -30.83
C ALA A 496 4.12 -16.45 -29.99
N ALA A 497 4.72 -17.16 -29.03
CA ALA A 497 3.99 -18.04 -28.11
C ALA A 497 2.99 -17.27 -27.23
N LEU A 498 3.39 -16.09 -26.73
CA LEU A 498 2.52 -15.23 -25.91
C LEU A 498 1.46 -14.52 -26.76
N VAL A 499 1.78 -14.14 -28.01
CA VAL A 499 0.77 -13.59 -28.94
C VAL A 499 -0.30 -14.63 -29.26
N LYS A 500 0.10 -15.89 -29.52
CA LYS A 500 -0.85 -17.01 -29.71
C LYS A 500 -1.69 -17.27 -28.46
N LEU A 501 -1.08 -17.21 -27.28
CA LEU A 501 -1.81 -17.34 -26.02
C LEU A 501 -2.84 -16.22 -25.85
N ALA A 502 -2.43 -14.96 -26.06
CA ALA A 502 -3.31 -13.80 -26.00
C ALA A 502 -4.47 -13.91 -27.01
N THR A 503 -4.19 -14.41 -28.21
CA THR A 503 -5.21 -14.59 -29.27
C THR A 503 -6.28 -15.58 -28.80
N ARG A 504 -5.87 -16.74 -28.25
CA ARG A 504 -6.79 -17.70 -27.64
C ARG A 504 -7.62 -17.10 -26.49
N VAL A 505 -7.00 -16.25 -25.67
CA VAL A 505 -7.71 -15.56 -24.58
C VAL A 505 -8.77 -14.60 -25.16
N ALA A 506 -8.44 -13.81 -26.18
CA ALA A 506 -9.39 -12.90 -26.80
C ALA A 506 -10.53 -13.63 -27.51
N GLU A 507 -10.23 -14.71 -28.24
CA GLU A 507 -11.24 -15.57 -28.88
C GLU A 507 -12.20 -16.15 -27.82
N ALA A 508 -11.66 -16.70 -26.73
CA ALA A 508 -12.47 -17.21 -25.62
C ALA A 508 -13.33 -16.10 -24.99
N LEU A 509 -12.83 -14.87 -24.87
CA LEU A 509 -13.60 -13.72 -24.37
C LEU A 509 -14.68 -13.24 -25.35
N GLN A 510 -14.51 -13.45 -26.66
CA GLN A 510 -15.48 -13.11 -27.70
C GLN A 510 -16.48 -14.23 -28.02
N GLU A 511 -16.26 -15.45 -27.51
CA GLU A 511 -17.15 -16.58 -27.77
C GLU A 511 -18.59 -16.32 -27.27
N GLY A 512 -19.57 -16.43 -28.18
CA GLY A 512 -20.98 -16.20 -27.88
C GLY A 512 -21.43 -14.72 -27.98
N ALA A 513 -22.72 -14.52 -28.22
CA ALA A 513 -23.28 -13.19 -28.50
C ALA A 513 -23.57 -12.33 -27.27
N ARG A 514 -23.53 -12.91 -26.06
CA ARG A 514 -23.88 -12.21 -24.81
C ARG A 514 -22.65 -11.67 -24.09
N ARG A 515 -22.82 -10.54 -23.40
CA ARG A 515 -21.80 -10.00 -22.50
C ARG A 515 -21.57 -10.98 -21.34
N LYS A 516 -20.31 -11.29 -21.09
CA LYS A 516 -19.87 -12.22 -20.04
C LYS A 516 -19.77 -11.52 -18.69
N GLY A 517 -20.23 -12.18 -17.64
CA GLY A 517 -20.05 -11.71 -16.26
C GLY A 517 -18.59 -11.84 -15.78
N SER A 518 -18.23 -11.16 -14.70
CA SER A 518 -16.85 -11.16 -14.16
C SER A 518 -16.30 -12.56 -13.89
N HIS A 519 -17.12 -13.44 -13.30
CA HIS A 519 -16.77 -14.84 -13.04
C HIS A 519 -16.54 -15.65 -14.31
N GLU A 520 -17.42 -15.50 -15.29
CA GLU A 520 -17.34 -16.21 -16.56
C GLU A 520 -16.08 -15.79 -17.33
N ARG A 521 -15.76 -14.48 -17.34
CA ARG A 521 -14.50 -13.98 -17.92
C ARG A 521 -13.29 -14.59 -17.23
N LEU A 522 -13.25 -14.57 -15.90
CA LEU A 522 -12.13 -15.14 -15.15
C LEU A 522 -11.96 -16.64 -15.47
N GLN A 523 -13.05 -17.40 -15.52
CA GLN A 523 -13.01 -18.83 -15.86
C GLN A 523 -12.47 -19.08 -17.27
N LEU A 524 -12.87 -18.29 -18.26
CA LEU A 524 -12.37 -18.42 -19.63
C LEU A 524 -10.88 -18.07 -19.72
N VAL A 525 -10.47 -16.95 -19.11
CA VAL A 525 -9.06 -16.54 -19.07
C VAL A 525 -8.22 -17.61 -18.37
N ALA A 526 -8.61 -18.05 -17.18
CA ALA A 526 -7.90 -19.08 -16.42
C ALA A 526 -7.87 -20.43 -17.19
N GLY A 527 -8.99 -20.82 -17.82
CA GLY A 527 -9.08 -22.04 -18.61
C GLY A 527 -8.11 -22.07 -19.78
N VAL A 528 -7.93 -20.95 -20.49
CA VAL A 528 -6.93 -20.84 -21.57
C VAL A 528 -5.50 -20.89 -21.01
N LEU A 529 -5.26 -20.27 -19.84
CA LEU A 529 -3.94 -20.28 -19.20
C LEU A 529 -3.55 -21.68 -18.68
N ASP A 530 -4.52 -22.46 -18.21
CA ASP A 530 -4.29 -23.83 -17.72
C ASP A 530 -4.25 -24.88 -18.84
N GLY A 531 -5.09 -24.74 -19.86
CA GLY A 531 -5.22 -25.70 -20.97
C GLY A 531 -3.96 -25.89 -21.81
N SER A 532 -3.00 -24.96 -21.74
CA SER A 532 -1.73 -25.09 -22.47
C SER A 532 -0.76 -26.14 -21.90
N LYS A 533 -1.08 -26.78 -20.76
CA LYS A 533 -0.30 -27.91 -20.21
C LYS A 533 -0.57 -29.26 -20.89
N ARG A 534 -1.60 -29.36 -21.76
CA ARG A 534 -2.05 -30.64 -22.35
C ARG A 534 -1.88 -30.75 -23.88
N ALA A 535 -1.22 -29.79 -24.52
CA ALA A 535 -0.95 -29.81 -25.96
C ALA A 535 0.51 -30.18 -26.23
#